data_AF-A0AAE1TBG6-F1
#
_entry.id   AF-A0AAE1TBG6-F1
#
_cell.length_a   1.000
_cell.length_b   1.000
_cell.length_c   1.000
_cell.angle_alpha   90.00
_cell.angle_beta   90.00
_cell.angle_gamma   90.00
#
_symmetry.space_group_name_H-M   'P 1'
#
loop_
_entity.id
_entity.type
_entity.pdbx_description
1 polymer ?
#
loop_
_entity_poly.entity_id
_entity_poly.type
_entity_poly.pdbx_seq_one_letter_code
_entity_poly.pdbx_strand_id
1 'polypeptide(L)'
;MNLLQNFIIGAFKPACHISVAFSDAKSRKQVPLKKENGQTIVVPLFQSQENITGKISVEPISGKKVEHNGIKVELLGQIEMYFDKGNFYDFTSLVRELDVPGEFMKGKHFHLNFQLWKCLTRHTMGYVLKVTITRGYAGSITEYQDFVVRNFSPPPSINNSIKVWKSELRIAFISSLNTIKASKIYFLLVRIKIKNMDLEIRRRESTGSGPNTHVETETLAKFELMDGAPVRGESIPIRLFLSPYELTPTYRNINNKFSVKYYLNLVLVDEEDRRYFKQQEITMYRLGETS
;
A
#
# COMPACT_ATOMS: atom_id res chain seq x y z
N MET A 1 42.19 -29.97 8.24
CA MET A 1 42.41 -28.61 7.70
C MET A 1 41.05 -28.05 7.36
N ASN A 2 40.46 -27.22 8.23
CA ASN A 2 39.33 -26.29 7.98
C ASN A 2 38.83 -25.71 9.32
N LEU A 3 39.70 -24.93 9.97
CA LEU A 3 39.38 -24.13 11.16
C LEU A 3 39.34 -22.62 10.84
N LEU A 4 39.33 -22.24 9.56
CA LEU A 4 39.48 -20.84 9.11
C LEU A 4 38.24 -20.19 8.50
N GLN A 5 37.08 -20.86 8.46
CA GLN A 5 35.92 -20.35 7.72
C GLN A 5 34.84 -19.63 8.55
N ASN A 6 35.06 -19.40 9.86
CA ASN A 6 34.05 -18.78 10.74
C ASN A 6 34.50 -17.50 11.48
N PHE A 7 35.66 -16.91 11.17
CA PHE A 7 36.15 -15.71 11.87
C PHE A 7 35.75 -14.36 11.24
N ILE A 8 35.21 -14.34 10.02
CA ILE A 8 34.92 -13.06 9.32
C ILE A 8 33.53 -12.49 9.64
N ILE A 9 32.58 -13.32 10.09
CA ILE A 9 31.22 -12.88 10.45
C ILE A 9 31.20 -12.11 11.78
N GLY A 10 32.27 -12.15 12.58
CA GLY A 10 32.42 -11.39 13.82
C GLY A 10 33.13 -10.03 13.71
N ALA A 11 33.64 -9.66 12.52
CA ALA A 11 34.65 -8.60 12.39
C ALA A 11 34.11 -7.15 12.33
N PHE A 12 32.80 -6.93 12.16
CA PHE A 12 32.23 -5.58 12.08
C PHE A 12 30.96 -5.46 12.92
N LYS A 13 31.09 -5.58 14.25
CA LYS A 13 29.99 -5.13 15.13
C LYS A 13 29.85 -3.61 14.98
N PRO A 14 28.62 -3.08 14.75
CA PRO A 14 28.40 -1.65 14.58
C PRO A 14 28.91 -0.89 15.82
N ALA A 15 29.42 0.34 15.66
CA ALA A 15 30.04 1.06 16.79
C ALA A 15 29.03 1.41 17.91
N CYS A 16 27.75 1.44 17.57
CA CYS A 16 26.63 1.65 18.49
C CYS A 16 25.42 0.83 18.07
N HIS A 17 24.57 0.54 19.03
CA HIS A 17 23.23 0.00 18.84
C HIS A 17 22.22 1.14 18.85
N ILE A 18 21.33 1.18 17.86
CA ILE A 18 20.21 2.13 17.81
C ILE A 18 18.95 1.33 18.09
N SER A 19 18.06 1.85 18.93
CA SER A 19 16.73 1.28 19.13
C SER A 19 15.66 2.37 19.11
N VAL A 20 14.51 2.04 18.52
CA VAL A 20 13.34 2.90 18.46
C VAL A 20 12.21 2.20 19.19
N ALA A 21 11.68 2.85 20.23
CA ALA A 21 10.56 2.33 21.00
C ALA A 21 9.39 3.31 20.95
N PHE A 22 8.23 2.86 20.47
CA PHE A 22 6.99 3.62 20.53
C PHE A 22 6.45 3.68 21.95
N SER A 23 5.89 4.82 22.36
CA SER A 23 5.40 5.04 23.74
C SER A 23 4.36 4.00 24.17
N ASP A 24 3.56 3.51 23.23
CA ASP A 24 2.43 2.61 23.44
C ASP A 24 2.62 1.23 22.78
N ALA A 25 3.88 0.83 22.56
CA ALA A 25 4.23 -0.44 21.90
C ALA A 25 3.55 -1.68 22.51
N LYS A 26 3.22 -1.66 23.81
CA LYS A 26 2.58 -2.79 24.53
C LYS A 26 1.08 -2.93 24.24
N SER A 27 0.36 -1.83 24.04
CA SER A 27 -1.09 -1.81 23.83
C SER A 27 -1.48 -1.66 22.37
N ARG A 28 -0.53 -1.26 21.51
CA ARG A 28 -0.79 -0.94 20.11
C ARG A 28 -1.07 -2.21 19.29
N LYS A 29 -2.17 -2.17 18.52
CA LYS A 29 -2.53 -3.22 17.55
C LYS A 29 -1.38 -3.40 16.58
N GLN A 30 -1.03 -4.65 16.28
CA GLN A 30 -0.03 -4.96 15.28
C GLN A 30 -0.67 -5.65 14.08
N VAL A 31 -0.05 -5.52 12.92
CA VAL A 31 -0.56 -6.05 11.65
C VAL A 31 0.55 -6.72 10.85
N PRO A 32 0.24 -7.78 10.08
CA PRO A 32 1.19 -8.37 9.17
C PRO A 32 1.51 -7.39 8.02
N LEU A 33 2.79 -7.26 7.70
CA LEU A 33 3.35 -6.55 6.56
C LEU A 33 4.24 -7.52 5.78
N LYS A 34 3.91 -7.76 4.52
CA LYS A 34 4.69 -8.60 3.61
C LYS A 34 5.88 -7.79 3.10
N LYS A 35 7.10 -8.29 3.30
CA LYS A 35 8.34 -7.72 2.73
C LYS A 35 8.63 -8.32 1.36
N GLU A 36 9.54 -7.68 0.63
CA GLU A 36 9.99 -8.08 -0.71
C GLU A 36 10.53 -9.52 -0.78
N ASN A 37 11.22 -9.95 0.28
CA ASN A 37 11.76 -11.31 0.39
C ASN A 37 10.69 -12.39 0.65
N GLY A 38 9.40 -12.02 0.58
CA GLY A 38 8.26 -12.90 0.85
C GLY A 38 8.00 -13.14 2.34
N GLN A 39 8.85 -12.64 3.24
CA GLN A 39 8.64 -12.77 4.67
C GLN A 39 7.55 -11.82 5.14
N THR A 40 6.68 -12.30 6.03
CA THR A 40 5.69 -11.47 6.69
C THR A 40 6.21 -11.08 8.06
N ILE A 41 6.44 -9.78 8.27
CA ILE A 41 6.79 -9.22 9.58
C ILE A 41 5.55 -8.62 10.23
N VAL A 42 5.55 -8.55 11.56
CA VAL A 42 4.46 -7.94 12.32
C VAL A 42 4.91 -6.54 12.73
N VAL A 43 4.12 -5.53 12.37
CA VAL A 43 4.45 -4.12 12.56
C VAL A 43 3.33 -3.37 13.27
N PRO A 44 3.64 -2.31 14.04
CA PRO A 44 2.62 -1.53 14.73
C PRO A 44 1.71 -0.80 13.75
N LEU A 45 0.42 -0.74 14.10
CA LEU A 45 -0.62 -0.05 13.36
C LEU A 45 -0.89 1.33 13.96
N PHE A 46 -0.91 2.34 13.10
CA PHE A 46 -1.29 3.71 13.41
C PHE A 46 -2.53 4.11 12.60
N GLN A 47 -3.27 5.10 13.09
CA GLN A 47 -4.35 5.75 12.36
C GLN A 47 -3.97 7.20 12.02
N SER A 48 -4.58 7.77 10.97
CA SER A 48 -4.38 9.20 10.68
C SER A 48 -4.86 10.04 11.85
N GLN A 49 -4.13 11.13 12.12
CA GLN A 49 -4.26 12.04 13.27
C GLN A 49 -3.60 11.57 14.57
N GLU A 50 -3.11 10.33 14.66
CA GLU A 50 -2.28 9.94 15.80
C GLU A 50 -0.89 10.58 15.72
N ASN A 51 -0.36 10.98 16.88
CA ASN A 51 1.03 11.40 17.00
C ASN A 51 1.91 10.16 17.14
N ILE A 52 2.94 10.07 16.31
CA ILE A 52 3.97 9.05 16.42
C ILE A 52 4.93 9.51 17.50
N THR A 53 4.78 8.96 18.71
CA THR A 53 5.61 9.31 19.85
C THR A 53 6.42 8.12 20.35
N GLY A 54 7.59 8.40 20.93
CA GLY A 54 8.45 7.35 21.45
C GLY A 54 9.79 7.84 21.97
N LYS A 55 10.73 6.91 22.07
CA LYS A 55 12.10 7.13 22.51
C LYS A 55 13.06 6.47 21.53
N ILE A 56 14.06 7.25 21.09
CA ILE A 56 15.20 6.74 20.32
C ILE A 56 16.36 6.61 21.30
N SER A 57 16.98 5.43 21.36
CA SER A 57 18.16 5.20 22.20
C SER A 57 19.34 4.83 21.32
N VAL A 58 20.46 5.52 21.55
CA VAL A 58 21.71 5.27 20.86
C VAL A 58 22.74 4.87 21.91
N GLU A 59 23.14 3.62 21.89
CA GLU A 59 24.02 3.03 22.90
C GLU A 59 25.36 2.61 22.26
N PRO A 60 26.49 3.19 22.67
CA PRO A 60 27.80 2.77 22.17
C PRO A 60 28.10 1.33 22.65
N ILE A 61 28.73 0.53 21.80
CA ILE A 61 29.22 -0.78 22.23
C ILE A 61 30.35 -0.56 23.24
N SER A 62 30.25 -1.24 24.39
CA SER A 62 31.07 -1.01 25.60
C SER A 62 32.51 -0.58 25.32
N GLY A 63 32.89 0.58 25.87
CA GLY A 63 34.24 1.14 25.81
C GLY A 63 34.61 1.89 24.53
N LYS A 64 33.72 1.97 23.52
CA LYS A 64 34.00 2.69 22.27
C LYS A 64 33.44 4.11 22.29
N LYS A 65 34.30 5.08 21.98
CA LYS A 65 33.91 6.45 21.64
C LYS A 65 33.23 6.46 20.28
N VAL A 66 32.09 7.13 20.17
CA VAL A 66 31.38 7.32 18.90
C VAL A 66 31.50 8.79 18.51
N GLU A 67 32.26 9.06 17.46
CA GLU A 67 32.33 10.36 16.79
C GLU A 67 31.36 10.39 15.62
N HIS A 68 30.54 11.44 15.53
CA HIS A 68 29.50 11.59 14.53
C HIS A 68 29.41 13.02 13.99
N ASN A 69 28.99 13.15 12.74
CA ASN A 69 28.73 14.42 12.05
C ASN A 69 27.23 14.78 12.11
N GLY A 70 26.59 14.43 13.22
CA GLY A 70 25.16 14.63 13.45
C GLY A 70 24.33 13.35 13.47
N ILE A 71 23.21 13.41 14.19
CA ILE A 71 22.23 12.33 14.33
C ILE A 71 20.89 12.88 13.87
N LYS A 72 20.19 12.13 13.02
CA LYS A 72 18.84 12.51 12.55
C LYS A 72 17.87 11.34 12.59
N VAL A 73 16.59 11.66 12.67
CA VAL A 73 15.48 10.75 12.42
C VAL A 73 14.65 11.27 11.26
N GLU A 74 14.31 10.35 10.35
CA GLU A 74 13.51 10.62 9.17
C GLU A 74 12.26 9.77 9.24
N LEU A 75 11.09 10.40 9.15
CA LEU A 75 9.82 9.72 8.92
C LEU A 75 9.57 9.68 7.42
N LEU A 76 9.66 8.49 6.84
CA LEU A 76 9.48 8.22 5.42
C LEU A 76 8.14 7.54 5.21
N GLY A 77 7.28 8.14 4.38
CA GLY A 77 6.10 7.47 3.83
C GLY A 77 6.50 6.80 2.53
N GLN A 78 6.42 5.47 2.48
CA GLN A 78 6.93 4.67 1.37
C GLN A 78 5.80 3.93 0.67
N ILE A 79 5.84 3.94 -0.67
CA ILE A 79 4.97 3.11 -1.51
C ILE A 79 5.88 2.23 -2.35
N GLU A 80 5.73 0.92 -2.22
CA GLU A 80 6.34 -0.04 -3.14
C GLU A 80 5.63 0.06 -4.49
N MET A 81 6.41 0.23 -5.55
CA MET A 81 5.88 0.24 -6.91
C MET A 81 5.77 -1.19 -7.42
N TYR A 82 4.59 -1.59 -7.93
CA TYR A 82 4.40 -2.99 -8.37
C TYR A 82 5.28 -3.40 -9.55
N PHE A 83 5.57 -2.45 -10.45
CA PHE A 83 6.41 -2.68 -11.63
C PHE A 83 7.90 -2.75 -11.31
N ASP A 84 8.29 -2.31 -10.11
CA ASP A 84 9.68 -2.21 -9.67
C ASP A 84 9.81 -2.66 -8.22
N LYS A 85 9.47 -3.94 -8.00
CA LYS A 85 9.59 -4.60 -6.69
C LYS A 85 11.04 -4.52 -6.22
N GLY A 86 11.28 -3.91 -5.07
CA GLY A 86 12.62 -3.51 -4.65
C GLY A 86 12.77 -2.01 -4.43
N ASN A 87 12.02 -1.21 -5.20
CA ASN A 87 12.13 0.23 -5.20
C ASN A 87 10.94 0.89 -4.52
N PHE A 88 11.21 1.45 -3.35
CA PHE A 88 10.28 2.27 -2.61
C PHE A 88 10.31 3.70 -3.10
N TYR A 89 9.12 4.24 -3.35
CA TYR A 89 8.94 5.66 -3.62
C TYR A 89 8.56 6.40 -2.33
N ASP A 90 9.44 7.31 -1.89
CA ASP A 90 9.19 8.18 -0.73
C ASP A 90 8.25 9.32 -1.12
N PHE A 91 6.97 9.20 -0.77
CA PHE A 91 5.98 10.24 -1.05
C PHE A 91 5.94 11.35 0.01
N THR A 92 6.42 11.05 1.22
CA THR A 92 6.58 11.99 2.34
C THR A 92 7.92 11.74 2.99
N SER A 93 8.66 12.80 3.31
CA SER A 93 9.84 12.74 4.17
C SER A 93 9.79 13.89 5.16
N LEU A 94 9.79 13.56 6.46
CA LEU A 94 9.93 14.54 7.53
C LEU A 94 11.22 14.25 8.29
N VAL A 95 12.13 15.21 8.32
CA VAL A 95 13.44 15.08 8.97
C VAL A 95 13.44 15.86 10.27
N ARG A 96 14.02 15.27 11.32
CA ARG A 96 14.42 15.99 12.54
C ARG A 96 15.85 15.68 12.87
N GLU A 97 16.63 16.73 13.09
CA GLU A 97 17.95 16.62 13.69
C GLU A 97 17.79 16.33 15.18
N LEU A 98 18.44 15.28 15.65
CA LEU A 98 18.45 14.86 17.04
C LEU A 98 19.69 15.38 17.76
N ASP A 99 20.81 15.50 17.04
CA ASP A 99 22.07 15.95 17.60
C ASP A 99 22.98 16.55 16.52
N VAL A 100 23.79 17.53 16.92
CA VAL A 100 24.79 18.19 16.07
C VAL A 100 26.08 17.35 16.00
N PRO A 101 27.04 17.67 15.11
CA PRO A 101 28.34 16.99 15.11
C PRO A 101 29.01 17.00 16.48
N GLY A 102 29.55 15.85 16.89
CA GLY A 102 30.16 15.68 18.20
C GLY A 102 30.56 14.25 18.51
N GLU A 103 30.76 13.99 19.80
CA GLU A 103 31.19 12.69 20.31
C GLU A 103 30.39 12.28 21.55
N PHE A 104 30.24 10.97 21.75
CA PHE A 104 29.66 10.43 22.97
C PHE A 104 30.29 9.09 23.37
N MET A 105 30.40 8.90 24.69
CA MET A 105 30.90 7.68 25.34
C MET A 105 29.79 6.95 26.12
N LYS A 106 28.74 7.67 26.54
CA LYS A 106 27.56 7.14 27.21
C LYS A 106 26.38 7.15 26.24
N GLY A 107 25.41 6.25 26.46
CA GLY A 107 24.21 6.19 25.65
C GLY A 107 23.43 7.52 25.69
N LYS A 108 22.88 7.92 24.55
CA LYS A 108 22.00 9.08 24.40
C LYS A 108 20.57 8.64 24.15
N HIS A 109 19.63 9.43 24.64
CA HIS A 109 18.21 9.19 24.46
C HIS A 109 17.52 10.44 23.93
N PHE A 110 16.73 10.28 22.88
CA PHE A 110 16.00 11.36 22.23
C PHE A 110 14.50 11.08 22.24
N HIS A 111 13.71 12.14 22.39
CA HIS A 111 12.26 12.04 22.30
C HIS A 111 11.83 12.02 20.84
N LEU A 112 11.12 10.96 20.45
CA LEU A 112 10.46 10.88 19.15
C LEU A 112 9.09 11.50 19.27
N ASN A 113 8.79 12.46 18.41
CA ASN A 113 7.46 13.01 18.26
C ASN A 113 7.32 13.38 16.78
N PHE A 114 6.36 12.83 16.06
CA PHE A 114 5.95 13.30 14.74
C PHE A 114 4.43 13.43 14.70
N GLN A 115 3.95 14.57 14.22
CA GLN A 115 2.54 14.73 13.89
C GLN A 115 2.34 14.29 12.45
N LEU A 116 1.40 13.36 12.22
CA LEU A 116 0.94 13.00 10.88
C LEU A 116 0.02 14.11 10.34
N TRP A 117 0.55 15.33 10.21
CA TRP A 117 -0.24 16.54 9.96
C TRP A 117 -1.00 16.52 8.63
N LYS A 118 -0.62 15.66 7.69
CA LYS A 118 -1.28 15.47 6.39
C LYS A 118 -1.02 14.06 5.83
N CYS A 119 -1.41 13.00 6.53
CA CYS A 119 -1.64 11.73 5.84
C CYS A 119 -2.92 11.87 5.01
N LEU A 120 -2.84 12.63 3.90
CA LEU A 120 -3.92 12.92 2.94
C LEU A 120 -4.44 11.65 2.23
N THR A 121 -3.76 10.54 2.47
CA THR A 121 -4.00 9.25 1.87
C THR A 121 -4.94 8.49 2.79
N ARG A 122 -6.24 8.45 2.45
CA ARG A 122 -7.30 7.71 3.17
C ARG A 122 -7.09 6.18 3.14
N HIS A 123 -5.86 5.70 3.02
CA HIS A 123 -5.50 4.40 2.47
C HIS A 123 -4.37 3.80 3.30
N THR A 124 -4.21 2.48 3.25
CA THR A 124 -3.14 1.76 3.96
C THR A 124 -1.81 2.07 3.30
N MET A 125 -0.83 2.56 4.05
CA MET A 125 0.52 2.84 3.55
C MET A 125 1.58 2.40 4.55
N GLY A 126 2.69 1.91 4.02
CA GLY A 126 3.88 1.60 4.79
C GLY A 126 4.62 2.88 5.14
N TYR A 127 5.07 2.96 6.38
CA TYR A 127 5.92 4.05 6.86
C TYR A 127 7.14 3.45 7.55
N VAL A 128 8.23 4.20 7.48
CA VAL A 128 9.51 3.83 8.05
C VAL A 128 10.03 5.00 8.86
N LEU A 129 10.45 4.73 10.09
CA LEU A 129 11.35 5.61 10.81
C LEU A 129 12.77 5.17 10.54
N LYS A 130 13.57 6.04 9.94
CA LYS A 130 14.99 5.83 9.68
C LYS A 130 15.80 6.73 10.60
N VAL A 131 16.54 6.13 11.53
CA VAL A 131 17.51 6.85 12.36
C VAL A 131 18.88 6.71 11.74
N THR A 132 19.57 7.82 11.50
CA THR A 132 20.89 7.84 10.86
C THR A 132 21.90 8.57 11.76
N ILE A 133 23.03 7.92 12.01
CA ILE A 133 24.23 8.50 12.63
C ILE A 133 25.28 8.62 11.54
N THR A 134 25.54 9.85 11.11
CA THR A 134 26.55 10.14 10.08
C THR A 134 27.92 10.11 10.74
N ARG A 135 28.90 9.41 10.17
CA ARG A 135 30.28 9.35 10.69
C ARG A 135 31.27 9.82 9.64
N GLY A 136 32.43 10.33 10.07
CA GLY A 136 33.44 10.88 9.17
C GLY A 136 34.24 9.79 8.45
N TYR A 137 34.94 8.93 9.20
CA TYR A 137 35.87 7.94 8.64
C TYR A 137 35.24 6.56 8.39
N ALA A 138 34.06 6.31 8.94
CA ALA A 138 33.35 5.03 8.82
C ALA A 138 31.96 5.26 8.20
N GLY A 139 31.40 4.25 7.53
CA GLY A 139 30.05 4.34 6.96
C GLY A 139 29.00 4.74 8.01
N SER A 140 27.95 5.46 7.59
CA SER A 140 26.85 5.83 8.48
C SER A 140 26.19 4.60 9.11
N ILE A 141 25.73 4.73 10.35
CA ILE A 141 24.95 3.69 11.02
C ILE A 141 23.48 4.06 10.87
N THR A 142 22.68 3.15 10.33
CA THR A 142 21.26 3.37 10.07
C THR A 142 20.43 2.27 10.69
N GLU A 143 19.34 2.65 11.35
CA GLU A 143 18.34 1.72 11.88
C GLU A 143 16.97 2.07 11.33
N TYR A 144 16.19 1.03 11.00
CA TYR A 144 14.89 1.15 10.36
C TYR A 144 13.81 0.54 11.24
N GLN A 145 12.76 1.30 11.51
CA GLN A 145 11.57 0.83 12.21
C GLN A 145 10.35 0.97 11.30
N ASP A 146 9.88 -0.16 10.78
CA ASP A 146 8.66 -0.24 9.97
C ASP A 146 7.40 -0.09 10.83
N PHE A 147 6.39 0.59 10.28
CA PHE A 147 5.04 0.63 10.82
C PHE A 147 4.03 0.91 9.70
N VAL A 148 2.74 0.69 9.97
CA VAL A 148 1.68 0.89 8.98
C VAL A 148 0.70 1.93 9.48
N VAL A 149 0.28 2.83 8.59
CA VAL A 149 -0.88 3.71 8.86
C VAL A 149 -2.07 3.18 8.08
N ARG A 150 -3.20 2.94 8.75
CA ARG A 150 -4.48 2.60 8.10
C ARG A 150 -5.52 3.65 8.40
N ASN A 151 -6.17 4.11 7.35
CA ASN A 151 -7.31 5.00 7.42
C ASN A 151 -8.55 4.26 6.93
N PHE A 152 -9.67 4.53 7.60
CA PHE A 152 -10.98 4.08 7.20
C PHE A 152 -11.70 5.21 6.50
N SER A 153 -12.53 4.86 5.53
CA SER A 153 -13.42 5.84 4.92
C SER A 153 -14.85 5.32 4.96
N PRO A 154 -15.84 6.19 5.21
CA PRO A 154 -17.23 5.81 5.09
C PRO A 154 -17.51 5.34 3.65
N PRO A 155 -18.55 4.50 3.44
CA PRO A 155 -19.02 4.18 2.11
C PRO A 155 -19.27 5.47 1.33
N PRO A 156 -18.81 5.57 0.06
CA PRO A 156 -19.20 6.69 -0.78
C PRO A 156 -20.72 6.70 -0.91
N SER A 157 -21.32 7.89 -0.85
CA SER A 157 -22.78 8.07 -0.95
C SER A 157 -23.36 7.78 -2.34
N ILE A 158 -22.51 7.57 -3.36
CA ILE A 158 -22.91 7.47 -4.75
C ILE A 158 -22.69 6.05 -5.27
N ASN A 159 -23.81 5.37 -5.52
CA ASN A 159 -23.88 4.13 -6.29
C ASN A 159 -23.75 4.45 -7.78
N ASN A 160 -22.56 4.35 -8.34
CA ASN A 160 -22.40 4.45 -9.78
C ASN A 160 -22.93 3.17 -10.44
N SER A 161 -23.88 3.32 -11.37
CA SER A 161 -24.32 2.22 -12.22
C SER A 161 -23.56 2.23 -13.53
N ILE A 162 -23.01 1.09 -13.95
CA ILE A 162 -22.44 0.95 -15.29
C ILE A 162 -23.58 0.98 -16.30
N LYS A 163 -23.49 1.83 -17.33
CA LYS A 163 -24.37 1.82 -18.50
C LYS A 163 -23.58 1.47 -19.77
N VAL A 164 -23.99 0.43 -20.50
CA VAL A 164 -23.34 -0.02 -21.75
C VAL A 164 -24.17 0.44 -22.96
N TRP A 165 -23.69 1.44 -23.73
CA TRP A 165 -24.34 1.96 -24.96
C TRP A 165 -25.83 2.40 -24.78
N LYS A 166 -26.53 2.69 -25.88
CA LYS A 166 -27.98 2.98 -25.97
C LYS A 166 -28.90 1.82 -25.50
N SER A 167 -28.38 0.80 -24.81
CA SER A 167 -29.10 -0.36 -24.29
C SER A 167 -28.79 -0.53 -22.80
N GLU A 168 -29.76 -0.24 -21.95
CA GLU A 168 -29.60 0.03 -20.52
C GLU A 168 -29.27 -1.20 -19.64
N LEU A 169 -28.13 -1.87 -19.83
CA LEU A 169 -27.56 -2.71 -18.78
C LEU A 169 -27.21 -1.79 -17.59
N ARG A 170 -27.82 -1.98 -16.41
CA ARG A 170 -27.50 -1.25 -15.18
C ARG A 170 -26.94 -2.22 -14.15
N ILE A 171 -25.68 -2.04 -13.77
CA ILE A 171 -25.08 -2.78 -12.65
C ILE A 171 -24.67 -1.77 -11.58
N ALA A 172 -25.31 -1.81 -10.41
CA ALA A 172 -24.94 -0.99 -9.26
C ALA A 172 -23.91 -1.73 -8.40
N PHE A 173 -22.82 -1.06 -8.06
CA PHE A 173 -21.73 -1.62 -7.27
C PHE A 173 -21.54 -0.87 -5.97
N ILE A 174 -21.55 -1.59 -4.86
CA ILE A 174 -20.96 -1.13 -3.59
C ILE A 174 -19.68 -1.94 -3.38
N SER A 175 -18.52 -1.31 -3.57
CA SER A 175 -17.21 -1.98 -3.53
C SER A 175 -16.43 -1.65 -2.26
N SER A 176 -16.38 -2.59 -1.32
CA SER A 176 -15.40 -2.59 -0.23
C SER A 176 -14.20 -3.44 -0.62
N LEU A 177 -13.02 -3.23 0.00
CA LEU A 177 -11.84 -4.09 -0.24
C LEU A 177 -12.12 -5.59 -0.11
N ASN A 178 -13.05 -5.99 0.75
CA ASN A 178 -13.33 -7.41 1.01
C ASN A 178 -14.44 -7.96 0.10
N THR A 179 -15.37 -7.12 -0.33
CA THR A 179 -16.55 -7.54 -1.08
C THR A 179 -17.03 -6.47 -2.04
N ILE A 180 -17.34 -6.88 -3.27
CA ILE A 180 -18.22 -6.11 -4.15
C ILE A 180 -19.62 -6.70 -4.01
N LYS A 181 -20.52 -5.92 -3.41
CA LYS A 181 -21.94 -6.20 -3.45
C LYS A 181 -22.48 -5.57 -4.74
N ALA A 182 -22.53 -6.36 -5.80
CA ALA A 182 -23.33 -6.01 -6.97
C ALA A 182 -24.78 -6.46 -6.68
N SER A 183 -25.77 -5.67 -7.08
CA SER A 183 -27.17 -6.01 -6.81
C SER A 183 -27.70 -7.01 -7.83
N LYS A 184 -27.76 -6.67 -9.12
CA LYS A 184 -28.19 -7.51 -10.24
C LYS A 184 -27.68 -6.95 -11.58
N ILE A 185 -27.46 -7.81 -12.56
CA ILE A 185 -27.41 -7.44 -13.99
C ILE A 185 -28.81 -7.56 -14.55
N TYR A 186 -29.25 -6.59 -15.36
CA TYR A 186 -30.54 -6.61 -16.06
C TYR A 186 -30.34 -6.61 -17.57
N PHE A 187 -30.97 -7.57 -18.25
CA PHE A 187 -30.98 -7.68 -19.70
C PHE A 187 -32.24 -7.04 -20.29
N LEU A 188 -32.26 -5.72 -20.44
CA LEU A 188 -33.46 -5.00 -20.91
C LEU A 188 -33.70 -5.18 -22.42
N LEU A 189 -32.63 -5.30 -23.21
CA LEU A 189 -32.70 -5.49 -24.65
C LEU A 189 -31.47 -6.25 -25.16
N VAL A 190 -31.68 -7.45 -25.68
CA VAL A 190 -30.63 -8.32 -26.25
C VAL A 190 -30.91 -8.44 -27.74
N ARG A 191 -30.24 -7.61 -28.56
CA ARG A 191 -30.33 -7.69 -30.04
C ARG A 191 -29.18 -8.48 -30.67
N ILE A 192 -28.09 -8.63 -29.94
CA ILE A 192 -26.91 -9.37 -30.35
C ILE A 192 -26.95 -10.69 -29.59
N LYS A 193 -26.74 -11.80 -30.30
CA LYS A 193 -26.66 -13.12 -29.68
C LYS A 193 -25.33 -13.25 -28.96
N ILE A 194 -25.37 -13.17 -27.63
CA ILE A 194 -24.18 -13.25 -26.78
C ILE A 194 -23.79 -14.72 -26.62
N LYS A 195 -22.52 -15.03 -26.84
CA LYS A 195 -21.91 -16.34 -26.63
C LYS A 195 -21.43 -16.48 -25.18
N ASN A 196 -20.67 -15.52 -24.68
CA ASN A 196 -20.27 -15.49 -23.27
C ASN A 196 -20.12 -14.06 -22.74
N MET A 197 -20.10 -13.96 -21.41
CA MET A 197 -19.93 -12.71 -20.70
C MET A 197 -18.96 -12.90 -19.54
N ASP A 198 -17.91 -12.09 -19.53
CA ASP A 198 -16.92 -12.06 -18.45
C ASP A 198 -16.88 -10.67 -17.81
N LEU A 199 -16.61 -10.64 -16.51
CA LEU A 199 -16.35 -9.44 -15.76
C LEU A 199 -14.94 -9.50 -15.17
N GLU A 200 -14.11 -8.56 -15.56
CA GLU A 200 -12.75 -8.43 -15.11
C GLU A 200 -12.61 -7.25 -14.13
N ILE A 201 -11.79 -7.43 -13.11
CA ILE A 201 -11.31 -6.33 -12.28
C ILE A 201 -9.91 -5.99 -12.78
N ARG A 202 -9.77 -4.78 -13.31
CA ARG A 202 -8.49 -4.25 -13.78
C ARG A 202 -7.99 -3.18 -12.83
N ARG A 203 -6.71 -3.24 -12.50
CA ARG A 203 -6.00 -2.20 -11.80
C ARG A 203 -5.17 -1.42 -12.80
N ARG A 204 -5.25 -0.09 -12.73
CA ARG A 204 -4.40 0.81 -13.49
C ARG A 204 -3.53 1.59 -12.52
N GLU A 205 -2.23 1.39 -12.62
CA GLU A 205 -1.24 2.16 -11.87
C GLU A 205 -0.63 3.19 -12.81
N SER A 206 -0.43 4.40 -12.31
CA SER A 206 0.18 5.49 -13.05
C SER A 206 1.25 6.09 -12.17
N THR A 207 2.49 6.08 -12.63
CA THR A 207 3.67 6.50 -11.86
C THR A 207 4.46 7.52 -12.66
N GLY A 208 5.01 8.53 -12.01
CA GLY A 208 5.79 9.60 -12.62
C GLY A 208 4.99 10.88 -12.81
N SER A 209 5.69 11.92 -13.26
CA SER A 209 5.13 13.27 -13.39
C SER A 209 5.40 13.85 -14.77
N GLY A 210 4.36 14.43 -15.39
CA GLY A 210 4.45 15.10 -16.68
C GLY A 210 4.76 14.11 -17.82
N PRO A 211 5.75 14.39 -18.69
CA PRO A 211 6.06 13.54 -19.84
C PRO A 211 6.64 12.17 -19.49
N ASN A 212 7.13 11.98 -18.26
CA ASN A 212 7.69 10.70 -17.78
C ASN A 212 6.66 9.83 -17.03
N THR A 213 5.37 10.00 -17.31
CA THR A 213 4.33 9.18 -16.69
C THR A 213 4.25 7.81 -17.36
N HIS A 214 4.52 6.77 -16.57
CA HIS A 214 4.33 5.37 -16.94
C HIS A 214 2.96 4.89 -16.46
N VAL A 215 2.21 4.20 -17.33
CA VAL A 215 0.88 3.68 -17.00
C VAL A 215 0.85 2.19 -17.26
N GLU A 216 0.59 1.43 -16.21
CA GLU A 216 0.43 -0.02 -16.29
C GLU A 216 -1.01 -0.41 -15.99
N THR A 217 -1.50 -1.43 -16.69
CA THR A 217 -2.83 -2.00 -16.44
C THR A 217 -2.72 -3.51 -16.31
N GLU A 218 -3.20 -4.04 -15.20
CA GLU A 218 -3.19 -5.46 -14.87
C GLU A 218 -4.62 -5.96 -14.64
N THR A 219 -4.93 -7.17 -15.10
CA THR A 219 -6.19 -7.85 -14.77
C THR A 219 -5.98 -8.66 -13.49
N LEU A 220 -6.59 -8.23 -12.39
CA LEU A 220 -6.45 -8.85 -11.08
C LEU A 220 -7.38 -10.05 -10.89
N ALA A 221 -8.59 -9.96 -11.46
CA ALA A 221 -9.60 -10.98 -11.33
C ALA A 221 -10.39 -11.10 -12.62
N LYS A 222 -10.78 -12.32 -12.98
CA LYS A 222 -11.70 -12.63 -14.07
C LYS A 222 -12.84 -13.48 -13.52
N PHE A 223 -14.07 -13.04 -13.74
CA PHE A 223 -15.28 -13.73 -13.33
C PHE A 223 -16.12 -14.03 -14.57
N GLU A 224 -16.33 -15.31 -14.86
CA GLU A 224 -17.22 -15.74 -15.93
C GLU A 224 -18.65 -15.60 -15.41
N LEU A 225 -19.43 -14.71 -16.02
CA LEU A 225 -20.77 -14.37 -15.54
C LEU A 225 -21.85 -15.23 -16.18
N MET A 226 -21.65 -15.61 -17.44
CA MET A 226 -22.66 -16.29 -18.23
C MET A 226 -22.03 -16.96 -19.45
N ASP A 227 -22.55 -18.15 -19.77
CA ASP A 227 -22.33 -18.88 -21.00
C ASP A 227 -23.69 -19.05 -21.70
N GLY A 228 -23.84 -18.49 -22.89
CA GLY A 228 -25.08 -18.48 -23.67
C GLY A 228 -25.79 -17.12 -23.77
N ALA A 229 -26.84 -17.08 -24.60
CA ALA A 229 -27.57 -15.85 -24.89
C ALA A 229 -28.66 -15.60 -23.83
N PRO A 230 -28.64 -14.45 -23.13
CA PRO A 230 -29.64 -14.11 -22.12
C PRO A 230 -30.97 -13.76 -22.79
N VAL A 231 -32.07 -14.09 -22.12
CA VAL A 231 -33.41 -13.72 -22.58
C VAL A 231 -33.76 -12.31 -22.10
N ARG A 232 -34.53 -11.58 -22.91
CA ARG A 232 -35.03 -10.25 -22.55
C ARG A 232 -35.81 -10.32 -21.23
N GLY A 233 -35.44 -9.48 -20.28
CA GLY A 233 -36.08 -9.39 -18.96
C GLY A 233 -35.43 -10.27 -17.90
N GLU A 234 -34.45 -11.11 -18.24
CA GLU A 234 -33.68 -11.87 -17.25
C GLU A 234 -32.81 -10.97 -16.38
N SER A 235 -32.57 -11.44 -15.16
CA SER A 235 -31.65 -10.79 -14.24
C SER A 235 -30.75 -11.79 -13.55
N ILE A 236 -29.44 -11.51 -13.54
CA ILE A 236 -28.44 -12.36 -12.90
C ILE A 236 -27.93 -11.63 -11.64
N PRO A 237 -28.15 -12.16 -10.42
CA PRO A 237 -27.53 -11.61 -9.23
C PRO A 237 -26.03 -11.92 -9.24
N ILE A 238 -25.19 -10.93 -8.94
CA ILE A 238 -23.74 -11.10 -8.91
C ILE A 238 -23.21 -10.77 -7.52
N ARG A 239 -22.41 -11.67 -6.97
CA ARG A 239 -21.65 -11.42 -5.75
C ARG A 239 -20.20 -11.80 -5.98
N LEU A 240 -19.32 -10.81 -5.95
CA LEU A 240 -17.89 -11.02 -6.16
C LEU A 240 -17.17 -10.93 -4.82
N PHE A 241 -16.50 -12.02 -4.46
CA PHE A 241 -15.64 -12.07 -3.28
C PHE A 241 -14.25 -11.60 -3.66
N LEU A 242 -13.77 -10.57 -2.98
CA LEU A 242 -12.50 -9.93 -3.29
C LEU A 242 -11.36 -10.33 -2.35
N SER A 243 -11.68 -10.99 -1.24
CA SER A 243 -10.73 -11.45 -0.23
C SER A 243 -9.49 -12.18 -0.75
N PRO A 244 -9.54 -13.05 -1.79
CA PRO A 244 -8.33 -13.73 -2.26
C PRO A 244 -7.40 -12.84 -3.09
N TYR A 245 -7.86 -11.67 -3.54
CA TYR A 245 -7.06 -10.77 -4.36
C TYR A 245 -6.34 -9.75 -3.47
N GLU A 246 -5.05 -9.52 -3.73
CA GLU A 246 -4.24 -8.51 -3.03
C GLU A 246 -4.63 -7.08 -3.47
N LEU A 247 -5.81 -6.62 -3.06
CA LEU A 247 -6.35 -5.32 -3.43
C LEU A 247 -5.94 -4.22 -2.46
N THR A 248 -5.65 -3.06 -3.01
CA THR A 248 -5.38 -1.83 -2.28
C THR A 248 -6.50 -0.80 -2.49
N PRO A 249 -6.66 0.19 -1.60
CA PRO A 249 -7.58 1.31 -1.86
C PRO A 249 -7.23 2.09 -3.14
N THR A 250 -8.19 2.86 -3.66
CA THR A 250 -7.99 3.70 -4.87
C THR A 250 -7.22 4.98 -4.58
N TYR A 251 -5.91 4.99 -4.79
CA TYR A 251 -5.05 6.17 -4.65
C TYR A 251 -5.26 7.16 -5.79
N ARG A 252 -5.75 8.37 -5.49
CA ARG A 252 -5.91 9.44 -6.49
C ARG A 252 -4.85 10.52 -6.33
N ASN A 253 -3.96 10.60 -7.32
CA ASN A 253 -2.98 11.67 -7.47
C ASN A 253 -2.18 11.96 -6.19
N ILE A 254 -1.53 10.92 -5.65
CA ILE A 254 -0.67 11.05 -4.47
C ILE A 254 0.55 11.88 -4.85
N ASN A 255 0.59 13.10 -4.29
CA ASN A 255 1.68 14.05 -4.45
C ASN A 255 2.08 14.31 -5.92
N ASN A 256 1.11 14.34 -6.85
CA ASN A 256 1.32 14.54 -8.29
C ASN A 256 2.25 13.52 -8.98
N LYS A 257 2.43 12.34 -8.38
CA LYS A 257 3.42 11.36 -8.86
C LYS A 257 2.88 9.96 -9.02
N PHE A 258 1.78 9.63 -8.34
CA PHE A 258 1.25 8.28 -8.38
C PHE A 258 -0.28 8.23 -8.29
N SER A 259 -0.90 7.28 -9.00
CA SER A 259 -2.32 6.95 -8.88
C SER A 259 -2.55 5.45 -9.05
N VAL A 260 -3.46 4.88 -8.25
CA VAL A 260 -4.03 3.54 -8.47
C VAL A 260 -5.52 3.69 -8.65
N LYS A 261 -5.99 3.24 -9.80
CA LYS A 261 -7.40 3.21 -10.15
C LYS A 261 -7.84 1.78 -10.42
N TYR A 262 -9.10 1.50 -10.11
CA TYR A 262 -9.70 0.20 -10.37
C TYR A 262 -10.83 0.38 -11.38
N TYR A 263 -10.92 -0.58 -12.29
CA TYR A 263 -11.90 -0.60 -13.35
C TYR A 263 -12.60 -1.95 -13.34
N LEU A 264 -13.92 -1.92 -13.43
CA LEU A 264 -14.69 -3.07 -13.85
C LEU A 264 -14.75 -3.07 -15.36
N ASN A 265 -14.23 -4.12 -15.97
CA ASN A 265 -14.20 -4.32 -17.41
C ASN A 265 -15.15 -5.46 -17.76
N LEU A 266 -16.30 -5.11 -18.32
CA LEU A 266 -17.24 -6.07 -18.87
C LEU A 266 -16.78 -6.46 -20.28
N VAL A 267 -16.61 -7.76 -20.51
CA VAL A 267 -16.25 -8.36 -21.79
C VAL A 267 -17.44 -9.18 -22.27
N LEU A 268 -17.90 -8.90 -23.49
CA LEU A 268 -18.96 -9.64 -24.15
C LEU A 268 -18.41 -10.23 -25.45
N VAL A 269 -18.66 -11.49 -25.69
CA VAL A 269 -18.38 -12.13 -26.98
C VAL A 269 -19.71 -12.58 -27.59
N ASP A 270 -19.91 -12.34 -28.87
CA ASP A 270 -21.09 -12.81 -29.59
C ASP A 270 -20.85 -14.12 -30.35
N GLU A 271 -21.89 -14.65 -30.99
CA GLU A 271 -21.79 -15.88 -31.81
C GLU A 271 -20.86 -15.74 -33.02
N GLU A 272 -20.58 -14.52 -33.48
CA GLU A 272 -19.65 -14.22 -34.57
C GLU A 272 -18.22 -13.99 -34.06
N ASP A 273 -17.94 -14.33 -32.80
CA ASP A 273 -16.66 -14.12 -32.09
C ASP A 273 -16.20 -12.65 -32.03
N ARG A 274 -17.12 -11.68 -32.23
CA ARG A 274 -16.86 -10.25 -32.03
C ARG A 274 -16.83 -9.94 -30.54
N ARG A 275 -15.83 -9.15 -30.13
CA ARG A 275 -15.60 -8.78 -28.73
C ARG A 275 -16.02 -7.34 -28.46
N TYR A 276 -16.85 -7.13 -27.44
CA TYR A 276 -17.26 -5.82 -26.96
C TYR A 276 -16.74 -5.60 -25.54
N PHE A 277 -16.23 -4.41 -25.28
CA PHE A 277 -15.64 -4.04 -24.01
C PHE A 277 -16.34 -2.81 -23.44
N LYS A 278 -16.69 -2.84 -22.15
CA LYS A 278 -17.10 -1.64 -21.41
C LYS A 278 -16.37 -1.57 -20.08
N GLN A 279 -15.68 -0.45 -19.87
CA GLN A 279 -14.99 -0.16 -18.62
C GLN A 279 -15.73 0.90 -17.81
N GLN A 280 -15.76 0.72 -16.50
CA GLN A 280 -16.18 1.72 -15.53
C GLN A 280 -15.18 1.82 -14.40
N GLU A 281 -14.76 3.04 -14.06
CA GLU A 281 -13.93 3.29 -12.87
C GLU A 281 -14.77 3.03 -11.61
N ILE A 282 -14.23 2.20 -10.71
CA ILE A 282 -14.75 1.95 -9.38
C ILE A 282 -13.80 2.50 -8.32
N THR A 283 -14.35 2.93 -7.20
CA THR A 283 -13.55 3.42 -6.07
C THR A 283 -13.49 2.35 -4.99
N MET A 284 -12.31 1.78 -4.81
CA MET A 284 -11.99 0.82 -3.77
C MET A 284 -11.68 1.55 -2.47
N TYR A 285 -12.37 1.18 -1.40
CA TYR A 285 -12.18 1.78 -0.08
C TYR A 285 -12.20 0.73 1.04
N ARG A 286 -11.51 1.05 2.15
CA ARG A 286 -11.47 0.22 3.34
C ARG A 286 -12.61 0.63 4.27
N LEU A 287 -13.56 -0.28 4.47
CA LEU A 287 -14.58 -0.15 5.51
C LEU A 287 -13.92 -0.25 6.89
N GLY A 288 -14.45 0.52 7.84
CA GLY A 288 -14.18 0.33 9.27
C GLY A 288 -14.49 -1.11 9.67
N GLU A 289 -13.68 -1.68 10.56
CA GLU A 289 -14.12 -2.85 11.32
C GLU A 289 -15.33 -2.39 12.14
N THR A 290 -16.55 -2.79 11.74
CA THR A 290 -17.69 -2.73 12.67
C THR A 290 -17.42 -3.76 13.74
N SER A 291 -17.23 -3.28 14.97
CA SER A 291 -17.16 -4.08 16.19
C SER A 291 -18.30 -5.09 16.29
#